data_AF-A0A952IPP2-F1
#
_entry.id   AF-A0A952IPP2-F1
#
_cell.length_a   1.000
_cell.length_b   1.000
_cell.length_c   1.000
_cell.angle_alpha   90.00
_cell.angle_beta   90.00
_cell.angle_gamma   90.00
#
_symmetry.space_group_name_H-M   'P 1'
#
loop_
_entity.id
_entity.type
_entity.pdbx_description
1 polymer ?
#
loop_
_entity_poly.entity_id
_entity_poly.type
_entity_poly.pdbx_seq_one_letter_code
_entity_poly.pdbx_strand_id
1 'polypeptide(L)'
;MTQYNIYLGNPYRMTYDWQELVEAVWDLFKPAVDVSGQFNTLRVKSTRTAPVLRRHELLCYVLPGRGSSVITSDVFGSAASSLGADGTTAWQNEGLFVSEVYRHGWAPDMLARIIYHELMHNKFREGNAMHRRGGMAAAEIGEDTEQRRANTRRLGNRLHIPRRQWTDGFALVTERKRAREVLLNLDSDDPLAGL
;
A
#
# COMPACT_ATOMS: atom_id res chain seq x y z
N MET A 1 -0.55 24.23 11.93
CA MET A 1 -0.76 23.85 10.50
C MET A 1 -1.08 22.37 10.42
N THR A 2 -2.09 21.97 9.65
CA THR A 2 -2.52 20.57 9.56
C THR A 2 -1.71 19.83 8.50
N GLN A 3 -1.01 18.75 8.89
CA GLN A 3 -0.18 17.94 7.99
C GLN A 3 -0.91 16.66 7.57
N TYR A 4 -0.76 16.28 6.30
CA TYR A 4 -1.19 15.00 5.73
C TYR A 4 0.04 14.10 5.51
N ASN A 5 0.06 12.90 6.10
CA ASN A 5 1.14 11.94 5.90
C ASN A 5 0.66 10.72 5.11
N ILE A 6 1.51 10.26 4.19
CA ILE A 6 1.40 8.97 3.50
C ILE A 6 2.66 8.17 3.84
N TYR A 7 2.48 6.94 4.32
CA TYR A 7 3.58 6.05 4.67
C TYR A 7 3.67 4.91 3.66
N LEU A 8 4.89 4.68 3.15
CA LEU A 8 5.25 3.54 2.32
C LEU A 8 5.92 2.49 3.20
N GLY A 9 5.19 1.45 3.55
CA GLY A 9 5.65 0.40 4.45
C GLY A 9 6.58 -0.58 3.74
N ASN A 10 7.81 -0.71 4.23
CA ASN A 10 8.83 -1.65 3.75
C ASN A 10 9.19 -2.67 4.86
N PRO A 11 8.25 -3.54 5.26
CA PRO A 11 8.50 -4.52 6.32
C PRO A 11 9.55 -5.57 5.90
N TYR A 12 9.71 -5.79 4.59
CA TYR A 12 10.71 -6.70 4.05
C TYR A 12 12.13 -6.14 4.02
N ARG A 13 12.32 -4.84 4.31
CA ARG A 13 13.61 -4.13 4.23
C ARG A 13 14.25 -4.20 2.84
N MET A 14 13.43 -4.15 1.80
CA MET A 14 13.89 -4.18 0.41
C MET A 14 14.81 -3.00 0.10
N THR A 15 15.87 -3.28 -0.66
CA THR A 15 16.67 -2.27 -1.34
C THR A 15 15.94 -1.83 -2.61
N TYR A 16 15.62 -0.54 -2.71
CA TYR A 16 14.88 0.08 -3.80
C TYR A 16 15.19 1.58 -3.82
N ASP A 17 14.90 2.27 -4.93
CA ASP A 17 14.95 3.73 -4.96
C ASP A 17 13.75 4.33 -4.22
N TRP A 18 13.86 4.33 -2.89
CA TRP A 18 12.82 4.84 -2.01
C TRP A 18 12.67 6.35 -2.09
N GLN A 19 13.73 7.07 -2.45
CA GLN A 19 13.66 8.51 -2.56
C GLN A 19 12.84 8.89 -3.80
N GLU A 20 13.18 8.33 -4.96
CA GLU A 20 12.44 8.57 -6.20
C GLU A 20 10.97 8.14 -6.06
N LEU A 21 10.71 6.99 -5.42
CA LEU A 21 9.33 6.56 -5.16
C LEU A 21 8.56 7.54 -4.25
N VAL A 22 9.20 8.05 -3.21
CA VAL A 22 8.60 9.02 -2.28
C VAL A 22 8.26 10.32 -3.01
N GLU A 23 9.14 10.80 -3.88
CA GLU A 23 8.95 12.00 -4.69
C GLU A 23 7.81 11.80 -5.70
N ALA A 24 7.81 10.69 -6.45
CA ALA A 24 6.75 10.38 -7.42
C ALA A 24 5.36 10.23 -6.76
N VAL A 25 5.27 9.59 -5.58
CA VAL A 25 4.01 9.53 -4.83
C VAL A 25 3.60 10.91 -4.33
N TRP A 26 4.55 11.75 -3.91
CA TRP A 26 4.27 13.10 -3.48
C TRP A 26 3.67 13.93 -4.63
N ASP A 27 4.27 13.86 -5.82
CA ASP A 27 3.80 14.59 -7.01
C ASP A 27 2.38 14.20 -7.40
N LEU A 28 2.04 12.91 -7.36
CA LEU A 28 0.69 12.44 -7.64
C LEU A 28 -0.33 12.92 -6.59
N PHE A 29 0.03 12.95 -5.31
CA PHE A 29 -0.91 13.31 -4.24
C PHE A 29 -1.03 14.80 -3.98
N LYS A 30 0.00 15.59 -4.28
CA LYS A 30 0.03 17.03 -3.98
C LYS A 30 -1.18 17.78 -4.55
N PRO A 31 -1.61 17.57 -5.82
CA PRO A 31 -2.80 18.23 -6.35
C PRO A 31 -4.09 17.89 -5.58
N ALA A 32 -4.24 16.67 -5.07
CA ALA A 32 -5.41 16.28 -4.29
C ALA A 32 -5.40 16.94 -2.89
N VAL A 33 -4.23 17.04 -2.27
CA VAL A 33 -4.04 17.76 -1.00
C VAL A 33 -4.36 19.25 -1.16
N ASP A 34 -3.92 19.86 -2.26
CA ASP A 34 -4.20 21.26 -2.55
C ASP A 34 -5.70 21.52 -2.76
N VAL A 35 -6.38 20.65 -3.53
CA VAL A 35 -7.84 20.73 -3.73
C VAL A 35 -8.59 20.57 -2.41
N SER A 36 -8.10 19.73 -1.51
CA SER A 36 -8.76 19.48 -0.22
C SER A 36 -8.89 20.77 0.61
N GLY A 37 -7.89 21.65 0.58
CA GLY A 37 -7.84 22.86 1.41
C GLY A 37 -7.79 22.62 2.93
N GLN A 38 -7.80 21.35 3.38
CA GLN A 38 -7.84 20.98 4.79
C GLN A 38 -6.45 20.74 5.39
N PHE A 39 -5.44 20.58 4.54
CA PHE A 39 -4.08 20.29 4.92
C PHE A 39 -3.13 21.29 4.27
N ASN A 40 -2.19 21.80 5.05
CA ASN A 40 -1.23 22.80 4.60
C ASN A 40 0.02 22.15 4.00
N THR A 41 0.28 20.89 4.39
CA THR A 41 1.49 20.17 3.99
C THR A 41 1.19 18.70 3.71
N LEU A 42 1.81 18.18 2.64
CA LEU A 42 1.89 16.76 2.33
C LEU A 42 3.31 16.27 2.67
N ARG A 43 3.41 15.15 3.39
CA ARG A 43 4.65 14.40 3.52
C ARG A 43 4.43 12.95 3.12
N VAL A 44 5.35 12.43 2.32
CA VAL A 44 5.44 11.02 1.98
C VAL A 44 6.71 10.47 2.61
N LYS A 45 6.65 9.28 3.22
CA LYS A 45 7.79 8.68 3.93
C LYS A 45 7.83 7.18 3.71
N SER A 46 9.01 6.62 3.40
CA SER A 46 9.25 5.19 3.56
C SER A 46 9.51 4.85 5.03
N THR A 47 9.04 3.70 5.50
CA THR A 47 9.34 3.22 6.86
C THR A 47 9.56 1.71 6.89
N ARG A 48 10.48 1.26 7.75
CA ARG A 48 10.77 -0.17 8.02
C ARG A 48 10.08 -0.69 9.28
N THR A 49 9.40 0.19 10.01
CA THR A 49 8.64 -0.12 11.23
C THR A 49 7.23 0.45 11.14
N ALA A 50 6.31 -0.12 11.92
CA ALA A 50 4.93 0.36 11.98
C ALA A 50 4.89 1.85 12.38
N PRO A 51 4.30 2.72 11.53
CA PRO A 51 4.17 4.14 11.86
C PRO A 51 3.03 4.38 12.86
N VAL A 52 3.14 5.44 13.66
CA VAL A 52 2.02 5.98 14.42
C VAL A 52 1.18 6.87 13.51
N LEU A 53 -0.02 6.41 13.15
CA LEU A 53 -0.89 7.06 12.16
C LEU A 53 -1.98 7.90 12.82
N ARG A 54 -2.21 9.10 12.27
CA ARG A 54 -3.43 9.86 12.56
C ARG A 54 -4.61 9.30 11.76
N ARG A 55 -5.82 9.60 12.22
CA ARG A 55 -7.08 9.03 11.68
C ARG A 55 -7.27 9.20 10.16
N HIS A 56 -6.73 10.26 9.56
CA HIS A 56 -6.89 10.58 8.13
C HIS A 56 -5.70 10.16 7.27
N GLU A 57 -4.58 9.76 7.87
CA GLU A 57 -3.33 9.40 7.19
C GLU A 57 -3.43 8.02 6.53
N LEU A 58 -2.54 7.77 5.58
CA LEU A 58 -2.57 6.57 4.75
C LEU A 58 -1.31 5.74 4.93
N LEU A 59 -1.48 4.43 4.80
CA LEU A 59 -0.40 3.45 4.75
C LEU A 59 -0.62 2.57 3.51
N CYS A 60 0.45 2.41 2.73
CA CYS A 60 0.53 1.43 1.66
C CYS A 60 1.76 0.55 1.89
N TYR A 61 1.59 -0.76 1.98
CA TYR A 61 2.70 -1.69 2.04
C TYR A 61 3.27 -1.90 0.65
N VAL A 62 4.58 -1.74 0.50
CA VAL A 62 5.29 -2.04 -0.74
C VAL A 62 6.03 -3.35 -0.51
N LEU A 63 5.67 -4.37 -1.27
CA LEU A 63 6.06 -5.76 -1.03
C LEU A 63 6.84 -6.35 -2.21
N PRO A 64 7.70 -7.37 -2.00
CA PRO A 64 8.46 -8.00 -3.09
C PRO A 64 7.59 -8.59 -4.20
N GLY A 65 6.42 -9.12 -3.83
CA GLY A 65 5.49 -9.78 -4.74
C GLY A 65 4.25 -10.26 -3.99
N ARG A 66 3.28 -10.80 -4.73
CA ARG A 66 1.99 -11.28 -4.19
C ARG A 66 2.13 -12.33 -3.08
N GLY A 67 3.12 -13.23 -3.17
CA GLY A 67 3.39 -14.22 -2.13
C GLY A 67 3.87 -13.64 -0.79
N SER A 68 4.18 -12.34 -0.75
CA SER A 68 4.55 -11.61 0.47
C SER A 68 3.40 -10.78 1.05
N SER A 69 2.18 -10.95 0.52
CA SER A 69 0.99 -10.21 0.92
C SER A 69 0.82 -10.17 2.43
N VAL A 70 0.52 -8.99 2.95
CA VAL A 70 0.14 -8.81 4.35
C VAL A 70 -1.37 -8.92 4.52
N ILE A 71 -2.15 -8.95 3.44
CA ILE A 71 -3.59 -9.20 3.48
C ILE A 71 -3.82 -10.70 3.66
N THR A 72 -4.31 -11.09 4.82
CA THR A 72 -4.54 -12.50 5.16
C THR A 72 -6.03 -12.77 5.42
N SER A 73 -6.45 -14.02 5.23
CA SER A 73 -7.87 -14.40 5.34
C SER A 73 -8.39 -14.37 6.77
N ASP A 74 -7.52 -14.57 7.76
CA ASP A 74 -7.85 -14.45 9.19
C ASP A 74 -8.19 -13.00 9.59
N VAL A 75 -7.59 -12.01 8.93
CA VAL A 75 -7.88 -10.59 9.19
C VAL A 75 -8.93 -10.06 8.22
N PHE A 76 -8.74 -10.23 6.91
CA PHE A 76 -9.56 -9.58 5.88
C PHE A 76 -10.57 -10.51 5.21
N GLY A 77 -10.73 -11.75 5.68
CA GLY A 77 -11.72 -12.70 5.17
C GLY A 77 -11.53 -12.99 3.68
N SER A 78 -12.63 -13.00 2.92
CA SER A 78 -12.62 -13.24 1.47
C SER A 78 -11.92 -12.14 0.67
N ALA A 79 -11.62 -10.97 1.24
CA ALA A 79 -10.81 -9.98 0.53
C ALA A 79 -9.37 -10.48 0.30
N ALA A 80 -8.87 -11.41 1.11
CA ALA A 80 -7.55 -12.02 0.92
C ALA A 80 -7.50 -13.02 -0.25
N SER A 81 -8.63 -13.57 -0.70
CA SER A 81 -8.67 -14.52 -1.82
C SER A 81 -8.66 -13.85 -3.20
N SER A 82 -8.80 -12.52 -3.24
CA SER A 82 -8.95 -11.73 -4.46
C SER A 82 -7.85 -10.68 -4.63
N LEU A 83 -6.61 -11.06 -4.28
CA LEU A 83 -5.44 -10.20 -4.52
C LEU A 83 -5.33 -9.88 -6.01
N GLY A 84 -5.22 -8.59 -6.32
CA GLY A 84 -4.96 -8.06 -7.66
C GLY A 84 -3.58 -8.42 -8.19
N ALA A 85 -3.32 -8.06 -9.45
CA ALA A 85 -2.06 -8.39 -10.12
C ALA A 85 -0.87 -7.58 -9.57
N ASP A 86 -1.06 -6.27 -9.40
CA ASP A 86 0.00 -5.31 -9.04
C ASP A 86 -0.22 -4.63 -7.68
N GLY A 87 -1.43 -4.70 -7.15
CA GLY A 87 -1.80 -4.13 -5.87
C GLY A 87 -3.14 -4.64 -5.39
N THR A 88 -3.43 -4.40 -4.11
CA THR A 88 -4.70 -4.75 -3.50
C THR A 88 -5.01 -3.83 -2.35
N THR A 89 -6.27 -3.40 -2.27
CA THR A 89 -6.82 -2.72 -1.12
C THR A 89 -7.97 -3.52 -0.54
N ALA A 90 -7.89 -3.83 0.74
CA ALA A 90 -8.93 -4.54 1.47
C ALA A 90 -9.39 -3.72 2.68
N TRP A 91 -10.63 -3.97 3.12
CA TRP A 91 -11.15 -3.39 4.35
C TRP A 91 -12.18 -4.30 5.01
N GLN A 92 -12.24 -4.25 6.35
CA GLN A 92 -13.29 -4.88 7.13
C GLN A 92 -14.51 -3.95 7.24
N ASN A 93 -15.68 -4.52 7.56
CA ASN A 93 -16.89 -3.73 7.85
C ASN A 93 -16.70 -2.77 9.04
N GLU A 94 -15.85 -3.14 10.00
CA GLU A 94 -15.49 -2.35 11.18
C GLU A 94 -14.51 -1.19 10.89
N GLY A 95 -14.14 -0.99 9.61
CA GLY A 95 -13.42 0.21 9.18
C GLY A 95 -11.90 0.14 9.35
N LEU A 96 -11.33 -1.06 9.43
CA LEU A 96 -9.90 -1.32 9.30
C LEU A 96 -9.55 -1.48 7.81
N PHE A 97 -8.53 -0.76 7.33
CA PHE A 97 -8.12 -0.69 5.92
C PHE A 97 -6.65 -1.12 5.76
N VAL A 98 -6.37 -1.80 4.67
CA VAL A 98 -5.02 -2.14 4.23
C VAL A 98 -4.93 -1.89 2.73
N SER A 99 -3.80 -1.33 2.29
CA SER A 99 -3.46 -1.23 0.88
C SER A 99 -2.04 -1.75 0.72
N GLU A 100 -1.80 -2.56 -0.30
CA GLU A 100 -0.49 -3.07 -0.63
C GLU A 100 -0.26 -3.04 -2.14
N VAL A 101 1.01 -2.94 -2.54
CA VAL A 101 1.47 -3.00 -3.92
C VAL A 101 2.66 -3.94 -4.03
N TYR A 102 2.84 -4.52 -5.21
CA TYR A 102 3.88 -5.49 -5.48
C TYR A 102 4.92 -4.88 -6.42
N ARG A 103 6.19 -4.93 -6.00
CA ARG A 103 7.27 -4.24 -6.70
C ARG A 103 7.51 -4.78 -8.11
N HIS A 104 7.35 -6.08 -8.40
CA HIS A 104 7.49 -6.74 -9.73
C HIS A 104 8.61 -6.22 -10.68
N GLY A 105 9.67 -5.60 -10.17
CA GLY A 105 10.68 -4.92 -11.00
C GLY A 105 10.26 -3.58 -11.60
N TRP A 106 9.10 -3.04 -11.23
CA TRP A 106 8.61 -1.72 -11.64
C TRP A 106 9.60 -0.60 -11.32
N ALA A 107 9.63 0.41 -12.20
CA ALA A 107 10.28 1.68 -11.93
C ALA A 107 9.48 2.48 -10.86
N PRO A 108 10.12 3.42 -10.14
CA PRO A 108 9.47 4.22 -9.10
C PRO A 108 8.19 4.93 -9.56
N ASP A 109 8.18 5.52 -10.75
CA ASP A 109 7.00 6.21 -11.30
C ASP A 109 5.80 5.29 -11.49
N MET A 110 6.02 4.11 -12.08
CA MET A 110 4.96 3.14 -12.32
C MET A 110 4.42 2.59 -10.99
N LEU A 111 5.31 2.31 -10.04
CA LEU A 111 4.90 1.86 -8.71
C LEU A 111 4.14 2.96 -7.95
N ALA A 112 4.53 4.23 -8.08
CA ALA A 112 3.82 5.37 -7.48
C ALA A 112 2.39 5.49 -8.02
N ARG A 113 2.19 5.22 -9.32
CA ARG A 113 0.87 5.20 -9.96
C ARG A 113 -0.03 4.11 -9.39
N ILE A 114 0.50 2.89 -9.22
CA ILE A 114 -0.23 1.79 -8.59
C ILE A 114 -0.56 2.13 -7.12
N ILE A 115 0.39 2.70 -6.36
CA ILE A 115 0.15 3.16 -4.98
C ILE A 115 -0.99 4.19 -4.94
N TYR A 116 -0.98 5.15 -5.86
CA TYR A 116 -2.05 6.13 -5.97
C TYR A 116 -3.40 5.47 -6.22
N HIS A 117 -3.47 4.52 -7.16
CA HIS A 117 -4.68 3.74 -7.46
C HIS A 117 -5.22 3.00 -6.22
N GLU A 118 -4.37 2.26 -5.51
CA GLU A 118 -4.78 1.51 -4.33
C GLU A 118 -5.24 2.44 -3.19
N LEU A 119 -4.53 3.54 -2.96
CA LEU A 119 -4.93 4.53 -1.98
C LEU A 119 -6.23 5.27 -2.36
N MET A 120 -6.58 5.35 -3.66
CA MET A 120 -7.91 5.78 -4.08
C MET A 120 -8.98 4.78 -3.67
N HIS A 121 -8.77 3.45 -3.83
CA HIS A 121 -9.69 2.45 -3.29
C HIS A 121 -9.89 2.63 -1.78
N ASN A 122 -8.80 2.84 -1.04
CA ASN A 122 -8.81 3.03 0.42
C ASN A 122 -9.70 4.21 0.83
N LYS A 123 -9.51 5.36 0.17
CA LYS A 123 -10.33 6.54 0.45
C LYS A 123 -11.76 6.40 -0.06
N PHE A 124 -11.97 5.78 -1.23
CA PHE A 124 -13.27 5.76 -1.87
C PHE A 124 -14.22 4.72 -1.31
N ARG A 125 -13.71 3.55 -0.90
CA ARG A 125 -14.50 2.40 -0.44
C ARG A 125 -15.58 2.01 -1.46
N GLU A 126 -15.22 2.05 -2.75
CA GLU A 126 -16.11 1.72 -3.87
C GLU A 126 -15.81 0.34 -4.46
N GLY A 127 -14.70 -0.29 -4.09
CA GLY A 127 -14.19 -1.50 -4.76
C GLY A 127 -14.12 -1.30 -6.26
N ASN A 128 -14.44 -2.34 -7.04
CA ASN A 128 -14.38 -2.29 -8.50
C ASN A 128 -15.33 -1.27 -9.14
N ALA A 129 -16.34 -0.76 -8.41
CA ALA A 129 -17.17 0.33 -8.92
C ALA A 129 -16.37 1.61 -9.21
N MET A 130 -15.20 1.79 -8.56
CA MET A 130 -14.27 2.88 -8.81
C MET A 130 -13.77 2.90 -10.26
N HIS A 131 -13.58 1.71 -10.86
CA HIS A 131 -12.97 1.53 -12.19
C HIS A 131 -13.71 2.24 -13.32
N ARG A 132 -15.03 2.41 -13.18
CA ARG A 132 -15.89 3.13 -14.13
C ARG A 132 -15.52 4.60 -14.33
N ARG A 133 -14.63 5.15 -13.50
CA ARG A 133 -14.18 6.56 -13.57
C ARG A 133 -13.03 6.80 -14.55
N GLY A 134 -12.32 5.74 -14.96
CA GLY A 134 -11.15 5.82 -15.85
C GLY A 134 -9.98 6.64 -15.27
N GLY A 135 -8.96 6.90 -16.10
CA GLY A 135 -7.72 7.55 -15.65
C GLY A 135 -7.05 6.75 -14.54
N MET A 136 -6.50 7.42 -13.53
CA MET A 136 -5.91 6.76 -12.36
C MET A 136 -6.87 5.89 -11.54
N ALA A 137 -8.17 5.99 -11.80
CA ALA A 137 -9.17 5.09 -11.21
C ALA A 137 -9.43 3.83 -12.04
N ALA A 138 -8.90 3.68 -13.26
CA ALA A 138 -9.20 2.57 -14.16
C ALA A 138 -8.74 1.21 -13.60
N ALA A 139 -9.33 0.11 -14.08
CA ALA A 139 -8.95 -1.24 -13.65
C ALA A 139 -7.50 -1.60 -14.00
N GLU A 140 -7.00 -1.05 -15.10
CA GLU A 140 -5.63 -1.19 -15.57
C GLU A 140 -4.94 0.16 -15.49
N ILE A 141 -3.75 0.18 -14.90
CA ILE A 141 -2.89 1.35 -14.79
C ILE A 141 -1.63 1.05 -15.60
N GLY A 142 -1.23 1.99 -16.43
CA GLY A 142 0.01 1.95 -17.21
C GLY A 142 0.73 3.28 -17.19
N GLU A 143 1.87 3.35 -17.86
CA GLU A 143 2.74 4.53 -17.91
C GLU A 143 2.00 5.77 -18.44
N ASP A 144 1.14 5.59 -19.45
CA ASP A 144 0.36 6.66 -20.08
C ASP A 144 -0.99 6.93 -19.39
N THR A 145 -1.28 6.28 -18.27
CA THR A 145 -2.56 6.49 -17.58
C THR A 145 -2.66 7.92 -17.06
N GLU A 146 -3.63 8.67 -17.58
CA GLU A 146 -3.81 10.08 -17.23
C GLU A 146 -4.31 10.27 -15.79
N GLN A 147 -3.68 11.18 -15.05
CA GLN A 147 -4.22 11.71 -13.81
C GLN A 147 -5.32 12.75 -14.09
N ARG A 148 -6.53 12.26 -14.36
CA ARG A 148 -7.68 13.13 -14.65
C ARG A 148 -8.02 14.03 -13.46
N ARG A 149 -8.27 15.32 -13.75
CA ARG A 149 -8.71 16.32 -12.75
C ARG A 149 -9.92 15.87 -11.92
N ALA A 150 -10.82 15.07 -12.49
CA ALA A 150 -11.98 14.54 -11.79
C ALA A 150 -11.60 13.51 -10.69
N ASN A 151 -10.61 12.65 -10.94
CA ASN A 151 -10.08 11.72 -9.94
C ASN A 151 -9.42 12.50 -8.79
N THR A 152 -8.54 13.44 -9.13
CA THR A 152 -7.82 14.30 -8.18
C THR A 152 -8.78 15.05 -7.27
N ARG A 153 -9.81 15.70 -7.82
CA ARG A 153 -10.80 16.44 -7.02
C ARG A 153 -11.58 15.53 -6.08
N ARG A 154 -12.01 14.36 -6.56
CA ARG A 154 -12.72 13.38 -5.73
C ARG A 154 -11.84 12.86 -4.59
N LEU A 155 -10.56 12.61 -4.86
CA LEU A 155 -9.60 12.22 -3.83
C LEU A 155 -9.40 13.32 -2.80
N GLY A 156 -9.16 14.56 -3.24
CA GLY A 156 -9.03 15.73 -2.35
C GLY A 156 -10.22 15.89 -1.40
N ASN A 157 -11.44 15.78 -1.93
CA ASN A 157 -12.68 15.85 -1.15
C ASN A 157 -12.85 14.70 -0.13
N ARG A 158 -12.00 13.66 -0.16
CA ARG A 158 -12.07 12.50 0.73
C ARG A 158 -10.85 12.33 1.63
N LEU A 159 -9.82 13.18 1.50
CA LEU A 159 -8.59 13.02 2.29
C LEU A 159 -8.83 13.13 3.80
N HIS A 160 -9.75 14.01 4.24
CA HIS A 160 -10.12 14.12 5.66
C HIS A 160 -10.91 12.94 6.22
N ILE A 161 -11.50 12.09 5.38
CA ILE A 161 -12.32 10.99 5.86
C ILE A 161 -11.43 10.03 6.66
N PRO A 162 -11.77 9.75 7.93
CA PRO A 162 -11.03 8.82 8.75
C PRO A 162 -11.02 7.40 8.16
N ARG A 163 -9.84 6.77 8.14
CA ARG A 163 -9.62 5.38 7.73
C ARG A 163 -8.60 4.77 8.67
N ARG A 164 -9.03 3.90 9.59
CA ARG A 164 -8.10 3.20 10.49
C ARG A 164 -7.25 2.26 9.63
N GLN A 165 -5.95 2.52 9.54
CA GLN A 165 -5.06 1.68 8.76
C GLN A 165 -4.57 0.50 9.61
N TRP A 166 -4.38 -0.64 8.97
CA TRP A 166 -3.84 -1.83 9.59
C TRP A 166 -2.32 -1.82 9.57
N THR A 167 -1.71 -1.72 10.75
CA THR A 167 -0.26 -1.62 10.96
C THR A 167 0.40 -2.95 11.32
N ASP A 168 -0.38 -4.00 11.59
CA ASP A 168 0.19 -5.26 12.11
C ASP A 168 0.85 -6.10 11.01
N GLY A 169 0.74 -5.70 9.74
CA GLY A 169 1.49 -6.27 8.63
C GLY A 169 3.01 -6.24 8.84
N PHE A 170 3.54 -5.28 9.62
CA PHE A 170 4.95 -5.27 10.01
C PHE A 170 5.32 -6.43 10.96
N ALA A 171 4.47 -6.72 11.94
CA ALA A 171 4.68 -7.80 12.89
C ALA A 171 4.54 -9.16 12.18
N LEU A 172 3.50 -9.32 11.37
CA LEU A 172 3.26 -10.51 10.56
C LEU A 172 4.47 -10.91 9.70
N VAL A 173 5.08 -9.94 9.01
CA VAL A 173 6.28 -10.20 8.20
C VAL A 173 7.48 -10.60 9.06
N THR A 174 7.63 -10.01 10.24
CA THR A 174 8.69 -10.35 11.18
C THR A 174 8.55 -11.79 11.68
N GLU A 175 7.34 -12.20 12.03
CA GLU A 175 7.01 -13.56 12.48
C GLU A 175 7.26 -14.59 11.37
N ARG A 176 6.81 -14.31 10.14
CA ARG A 176 7.05 -15.19 8.98
C ARG A 176 8.54 -15.39 8.68
N LYS A 177 9.35 -14.34 8.79
CA LYS A 177 10.81 -14.44 8.60
C LYS A 177 11.44 -15.34 9.65
N ARG A 178 11.09 -15.16 10.92
CA ARG A 178 11.57 -16.02 12.03
C ARG A 178 11.16 -17.48 11.83
N ALA A 179 9.91 -17.74 11.48
CA ALA A 179 9.43 -19.10 11.23
C ALA A 179 10.20 -19.78 10.09
N ARG A 180 10.49 -19.04 9.00
CA ARG A 180 11.29 -19.57 7.88
C ARG A 180 12.73 -19.88 8.28
N GLU A 181 13.37 -19.03 9.07
CA GLU A 181 14.74 -19.26 9.57
C GLU A 181 14.81 -20.51 10.44
N VAL A 182 13.82 -20.73 11.31
CA VAL A 182 13.73 -21.95 12.13
C VAL A 182 13.61 -23.19 11.27
N LEU A 183 12.74 -23.18 10.24
CA LEU A 183 12.57 -24.33 9.35
C LEU A 183 13.86 -24.67 8.58
N LEU A 184 14.56 -23.66 8.06
CA LEU A 184 15.80 -23.88 7.31
C LEU A 184 16.94 -24.44 8.18
N ASN A 185 16.96 -24.10 9.47
CA ASN A 185 17.96 -24.64 10.40
C ASN A 185 17.62 -26.06 10.89
N LEU A 186 16.35 -26.46 10.87
CA LEU A 186 15.95 -27.84 11.18
C LEU A 186 16.32 -28.81 10.04
N ASP A 187 16.29 -28.35 8.79
CA ASP A 187 16.68 -29.14 7.62
C ASP A 187 18.21 -29.27 7.46
N SER A 188 19.01 -28.44 8.14
CA SER A 188 20.49 -28.53 8.09
C SER A 188 21.08 -29.56 9.06
N ASP A 189 20.28 -30.06 10.00
CA ASP A 189 20.68 -31.04 11.01
C ASP A 189 20.14 -32.46 10.67
N ASP A 190 20.17 -32.87 9.39
CA ASP A 190 19.95 -34.27 9.00
C ASP A 190 21.28 -35.06 9.05
N PRO A 191 21.58 -35.81 10.12
CA PRO A 191 22.78 -36.64 10.21
C PRO A 191 22.74 -37.89 9.32
N LEU A 192 21.68 -38.13 8.54
CA LEU A 192 21.50 -39.35 7.74
C LEU A 192 21.82 -39.20 6.25
N ALA A 193 22.27 -38.03 5.77
CA ALA A 193 22.78 -37.87 4.39
C ALA A 193 24.17 -38.52 4.15
N GLY A 194 24.68 -39.29 5.11
CA GLY A 194 25.99 -39.94 5.07
C GLY A 194 25.95 -41.46 5.29
N LEU A 195 24.84 -42.14 5.00
CA LEU A 195 24.76 -43.62 4.98
C LEU A 195 24.55 -44.15 3.56
#